data_AF-A0A1W2FLG1-F1
#
_entry.id   AF-A0A1W2FLG1-F1
#
_cell.length_a   1.000
_cell.length_b   1.000
_cell.length_c   1.000
_cell.angle_alpha   90.00
_cell.angle_beta   90.00
_cell.angle_gamma   90.00
#
_symmetry.space_group_name_H-M   'P 1'
#
loop_
_entity.id
_entity.type
_entity.pdbx_description
1 polymer ?
#
loop_
_entity_poly.entity_id
_entity_poly.type
_entity_poly.pdbx_seq_one_letter_code
_entity_poly.pdbx_strand_id
1 'polypeptide(L)'
;MIRRIDDGLCVDTAQRFALGFSYGGGMSYSLACSRANMFRAVAVYSGAQLSGCSGGTQPIAYMGIHGISDNVLNISMGRSLRDTFVRNNGCTQQSPREPAAGSRTHITTTYSGCRSGYPVVWAAFDGGHTPGPIDGGGEGWRTWTAPEVWKFFTGDTTPPQNPTTFRLRGESSGRCMDVTGANSANGTQLIIWDCHTNPNQQFAQSGQALQVLGKCLDAPNNATSGTRVQIWDCHGGTNQQWNITSSGTITNVQTGLCLDVTGTANNSGVTVATCNNAAGQRWAKA
;
A
#
# COMPACT_ATOMS: atom_id res chain seq x y z
N MET A 1 16.93 17.80 -18.66
CA MET A 1 16.67 17.65 -17.23
C MET A 1 16.89 16.22 -16.77
N ILE A 2 16.08 15.23 -17.19
CA ILE A 2 16.20 13.83 -16.74
C ILE A 2 17.64 13.28 -16.84
N ARG A 3 18.31 13.42 -17.99
CA ARG A 3 19.73 13.02 -18.11
C ARG A 3 20.64 13.64 -17.05
N ARG A 4 20.49 14.94 -16.74
CA ARG A 4 21.31 15.59 -15.71
C ARG A 4 21.05 15.05 -14.30
N ILE A 5 19.83 14.60 -14.03
CA ILE A 5 19.46 13.97 -12.76
C ILE A 5 20.08 12.56 -12.70
N ASP A 6 19.95 11.80 -13.78
CA ASP A 6 20.46 10.44 -13.89
C ASP A 6 22.00 10.38 -13.81
N ASP A 7 22.66 11.33 -14.47
CA ASP A 7 24.12 11.43 -14.46
C ASP A 7 24.66 11.94 -13.12
N GLY A 8 23.82 12.63 -12.33
CA GLY A 8 24.22 13.30 -11.10
C GLY A 8 23.84 12.56 -9.81
N LEU A 9 22.93 11.58 -9.87
CA LEU A 9 22.37 10.87 -8.72
C LEU A 9 22.18 9.38 -9.02
N CYS A 10 22.19 8.55 -7.97
CA CYS A 10 21.77 7.14 -8.08
C CYS A 10 20.25 7.07 -8.18
N VAL A 11 19.70 7.15 -9.38
CA VAL A 11 18.26 7.12 -9.64
C VAL A 11 17.80 5.74 -10.06
N ASP A 12 16.84 5.17 -9.35
CA ASP A 12 16.08 4.04 -9.87
C ASP A 12 15.14 4.52 -10.99
N THR A 13 15.56 4.23 -12.22
CA THR A 13 14.85 4.66 -13.42
C THR A 13 13.49 3.96 -13.58
N ALA A 14 13.29 2.82 -12.92
CA ALA A 14 12.03 2.08 -12.90
C ALA A 14 10.99 2.70 -11.93
N GLN A 15 11.42 3.61 -11.05
CA GLN A 15 10.59 4.28 -10.04
C GLN A 15 10.53 5.79 -10.23
N ARG A 16 10.41 6.23 -11.49
CA ARG A 16 10.23 7.65 -11.81
C ARG A 16 8.76 8.01 -11.88
N PHE A 17 8.33 8.93 -11.03
CA PHE A 17 6.95 9.39 -10.96
C PHE A 17 6.87 10.89 -11.25
N ALA A 18 5.74 11.34 -11.79
CA ALA A 18 5.42 12.76 -11.89
C ALA A 18 4.04 13.03 -11.31
N LEU A 19 3.92 14.12 -10.56
CA LEU A 19 2.65 14.58 -10.03
C LEU A 19 2.62 16.09 -9.95
N GLY A 20 1.42 16.64 -9.99
CA GLY A 20 1.23 18.06 -9.81
C GLY A 20 -0.23 18.46 -9.77
N PHE A 21 -0.44 19.69 -9.32
CA PHE A 21 -1.75 20.32 -9.15
C PHE A 21 -1.96 21.44 -10.16
N SER A 22 -3.18 21.58 -10.68
CA SER A 22 -3.56 22.68 -11.57
C SER A 22 -2.64 22.73 -12.80
N TYR A 23 -1.91 23.83 -13.02
CA TYR A 23 -0.85 23.92 -14.03
C TYR A 23 0.19 22.79 -13.93
N GLY A 24 0.62 22.43 -12.72
CA GLY A 24 1.52 21.30 -12.50
C GLY A 24 0.87 19.95 -12.84
N GLY A 25 -0.46 19.85 -12.68
CA GLY A 25 -1.24 18.71 -13.12
C GLY A 25 -1.26 18.60 -14.64
N GLY A 26 -1.48 19.71 -15.34
CA GLY A 26 -1.36 19.78 -16.80
C GLY A 26 0.04 19.45 -17.31
N MET A 27 1.10 19.89 -16.62
CA MET A 27 2.48 19.51 -16.94
C MET A 27 2.72 18.01 -16.74
N SER A 28 2.22 17.43 -15.65
CA SER A 28 2.33 15.98 -15.38
C SER A 28 1.60 15.16 -16.45
N TYR A 29 0.41 15.62 -16.88
CA TYR A 29 -0.30 15.05 -18.02
C TYR A 29 0.52 15.14 -19.33
N SER A 30 1.13 16.30 -19.59
CA SER A 30 1.97 16.50 -20.78
C SER A 30 3.18 15.56 -20.81
N LEU A 31 3.80 15.30 -19.64
CA LEU A 31 4.86 14.30 -19.50
C LEU A 31 4.34 12.89 -19.80
N ALA A 32 3.21 12.49 -19.22
CA ALA A 32 2.59 11.19 -19.48
C ALA A 32 2.27 10.98 -20.96
N CYS A 33 1.80 12.03 -21.64
CA CYS A 33 1.44 11.94 -23.05
C CYS A 33 2.66 11.95 -23.99
N SER A 34 3.68 12.79 -23.73
CA SER A 34 4.80 13.02 -24.67
C SER A 34 6.07 12.25 -24.33
N ARG A 35 6.16 11.70 -23.13
CA ARG A 35 7.35 11.05 -22.54
C ARG A 35 6.96 9.85 -21.67
N ALA A 36 5.92 9.10 -22.04
CA ALA A 36 5.39 7.96 -21.29
C ALA A 36 6.49 6.95 -20.88
N ASN A 37 7.46 6.69 -21.76
CA ASN A 37 8.58 5.77 -21.52
C ASN A 37 9.62 6.26 -20.50
N MET A 38 9.56 7.50 -20.04
CA MET A 38 10.51 8.06 -19.07
C MET A 38 10.03 7.96 -17.62
N PHE A 39 8.74 7.67 -17.41
CA PHE A 39 8.09 7.63 -16.12
C PHE A 39 7.33 6.33 -15.94
N ARG A 40 7.36 5.78 -14.73
CA ARG A 40 6.57 4.62 -14.32
C ARG A 40 5.09 4.94 -14.23
N ALA A 41 4.75 6.07 -13.61
CA ALA A 41 3.37 6.50 -13.43
C ALA A 41 3.26 8.02 -13.26
N VAL A 42 2.05 8.55 -13.46
CA VAL A 42 1.72 9.94 -13.12
C VAL A 42 0.45 10.06 -12.28
N ALA A 43 0.41 11.08 -11.41
CA ALA A 43 -0.79 11.47 -10.67
C ALA A 43 -1.14 12.94 -10.95
N VAL A 44 -2.32 13.19 -11.51
CA VAL A 44 -2.76 14.51 -11.97
C VAL A 44 -3.88 15.02 -11.06
N TYR A 45 -3.61 16.10 -10.35
CA TYR A 45 -4.57 16.74 -9.44
C TYR A 45 -5.19 17.98 -10.10
N SER A 46 -6.51 18.01 -10.23
CA SER A 46 -7.27 19.11 -10.85
C SER A 46 -6.60 19.62 -12.12
N GLY A 47 -6.23 18.70 -13.02
CA GLY A 47 -5.47 19.02 -14.23
C GLY A 47 -6.36 19.20 -15.46
N ALA A 48 -5.81 19.86 -16.47
CA ALA A 48 -6.39 19.96 -17.80
C ALA A 48 -5.27 19.92 -18.86
N GLN A 49 -5.63 19.76 -20.12
CA GLN A 49 -4.68 19.88 -21.22
C GLN A 49 -4.43 21.36 -21.49
N LEU A 50 -3.51 21.96 -20.73
CA LEU A 50 -3.19 23.39 -20.79
C LEU A 50 -2.10 23.71 -21.81
N SER A 51 -1.15 22.79 -22.00
CA SER A 51 -0.12 22.86 -23.03
C SER A 51 0.58 21.50 -23.20
N GLY A 52 1.14 21.28 -24.38
CA GLY A 52 1.75 19.99 -24.74
C GLY A 52 0.72 18.87 -24.92
N CYS A 53 1.22 17.67 -25.27
CA CYS A 53 0.47 16.51 -25.74
C CYS A 53 -0.14 16.66 -27.16
N SER A 54 0.49 16.00 -28.15
CA SER A 54 0.01 15.90 -29.54
C SER A 54 -0.58 14.52 -29.85
N GLY A 55 -1.50 14.05 -28.99
CA GLY A 55 -2.18 12.76 -29.19
C GLY A 55 -1.32 11.53 -28.94
N GLY A 56 -0.33 11.62 -28.03
CA GLY A 56 0.52 10.49 -27.65
C GLY A 56 -0.29 9.27 -27.24
N THR A 57 0.07 8.10 -27.77
CA THR A 57 -0.68 6.84 -27.62
C THR A 57 0.02 5.80 -26.75
N GLN A 58 1.21 6.14 -26.23
CA GLN A 58 1.98 5.23 -25.39
C GLN A 58 1.29 5.01 -24.04
N PRO A 59 1.25 3.76 -23.54
CA PRO A 59 0.66 3.47 -22.24
C PRO A 59 1.59 3.93 -21.11
N ILE A 60 0.97 4.39 -20.02
CA ILE A 60 1.63 4.74 -18.76
C ILE A 60 0.61 4.62 -17.64
N ALA A 61 1.01 4.14 -16.46
CA ALA A 61 0.11 4.12 -15.32
C ALA A 61 -0.36 5.56 -15.02
N TYR A 62 -1.68 5.78 -14.99
CA TYR A 62 -2.27 7.10 -14.84
C TYR A 62 -3.27 7.16 -13.68
N MET A 63 -3.12 8.15 -12.80
CA MET A 63 -4.13 8.51 -11.80
C MET A 63 -4.60 9.95 -12.02
N GLY A 64 -5.92 10.14 -12.06
CA GLY A 64 -6.56 11.46 -12.07
C GLY A 64 -7.33 11.70 -10.77
N ILE A 65 -7.17 12.88 -10.18
CA ILE A 65 -7.84 13.32 -8.96
C ILE A 65 -8.52 14.66 -9.25
N HIS A 66 -9.83 14.77 -9.07
CA HIS A 66 -10.55 16.00 -9.47
C HIS A 66 -11.80 16.28 -8.64
N GLY A 67 -12.01 17.55 -8.29
CA GLY A 67 -13.21 17.99 -7.58
C GLY A 67 -14.42 18.13 -8.51
N ILE A 68 -15.59 17.62 -8.11
CA ILE A 68 -16.81 17.71 -8.92
C ILE A 68 -17.32 19.15 -9.07
N SER A 69 -16.93 20.04 -8.16
CA SER A 69 -17.29 21.46 -8.13
C SER A 69 -16.10 22.37 -8.47
N ASP A 70 -15.06 21.83 -9.13
CA ASP A 70 -13.90 22.60 -9.58
C ASP A 70 -14.35 23.68 -10.59
N ASN A 71 -14.30 24.93 -10.16
CA ASN A 71 -14.70 26.10 -10.92
C ASN A 71 -13.54 26.77 -11.68
N VAL A 72 -12.32 26.25 -11.54
CA VAL A 72 -11.13 26.75 -12.25
C VAL A 72 -10.87 25.87 -13.47
N LEU A 73 -10.77 24.56 -13.25
CA LEU A 73 -10.64 23.56 -14.30
C LEU A 73 -11.78 22.57 -14.13
N ASN A 74 -12.84 22.73 -14.90
CA ASN A 74 -14.04 21.91 -14.76
C ASN A 74 -13.71 20.41 -14.82
N ILE A 75 -14.38 19.59 -14.01
CA ILE A 75 -14.14 18.14 -13.95
C ILE A 75 -14.20 17.44 -15.31
N SER A 76 -14.99 17.93 -16.26
CA SER A 76 -15.01 17.43 -17.64
C SER A 76 -13.64 17.44 -18.32
N MET A 77 -12.78 18.43 -18.00
CA MET A 77 -11.40 18.49 -18.48
C MET A 77 -10.56 17.36 -17.89
N GLY A 78 -10.66 17.11 -16.58
CA GLY A 78 -9.98 15.99 -15.92
C GLY A 78 -10.44 14.62 -16.44
N ARG A 79 -11.75 14.47 -16.68
CA ARG A 79 -12.32 13.27 -17.32
C ARG A 79 -11.73 13.05 -18.71
N SER A 80 -11.56 14.09 -19.52
CA SER A 80 -10.92 14.00 -20.84
C SER A 80 -9.47 13.51 -20.76
N LEU A 81 -8.69 13.98 -19.77
CA LEU A 81 -7.32 13.48 -19.54
C LEU A 81 -7.32 11.99 -19.16
N ARG A 82 -8.20 11.60 -18.24
CA ARG A 82 -8.39 10.19 -17.84
C ARG A 82 -8.74 9.32 -19.05
N ASP A 83 -9.69 9.74 -19.87
CA ASP A 83 -10.20 8.96 -21.01
C ASP A 83 -9.12 8.74 -22.09
N THR A 84 -8.14 9.64 -22.19
CA THR A 84 -6.95 9.41 -23.02
C THR A 84 -6.18 8.18 -22.56
N PHE A 85 -5.96 8.00 -21.26
CA PHE A 85 -5.22 6.85 -20.74
C PHE A 85 -6.07 5.59 -20.57
N VAL A 86 -7.39 5.71 -20.38
CA VAL A 86 -8.31 4.56 -20.54
C VAL A 86 -8.10 3.92 -21.91
N ARG A 87 -8.02 4.74 -22.98
CA ARG A 87 -7.73 4.26 -24.35
C ARG A 87 -6.29 3.75 -24.50
N ASN A 88 -5.30 4.56 -24.15
CA ASN A 88 -3.89 4.21 -24.38
C ASN A 88 -3.46 2.94 -23.61
N ASN A 89 -3.99 2.75 -22.41
CA ASN A 89 -3.69 1.60 -21.56
C ASN A 89 -4.57 0.38 -21.87
N GLY A 90 -5.51 0.49 -22.83
CA GLY A 90 -6.38 -0.60 -23.24
C GLY A 90 -7.39 -1.03 -22.18
N CYS A 91 -7.79 -0.12 -21.28
CA CYS A 91 -8.77 -0.41 -20.24
C CYS A 91 -10.18 -0.59 -20.81
N THR A 92 -11.00 -1.36 -20.11
CA THR A 92 -12.44 -1.43 -20.39
C THR A 92 -13.07 -0.06 -20.13
N GLN A 93 -13.83 0.46 -21.10
CA GLN A 93 -14.56 1.71 -20.92
C GLN A 93 -15.62 1.55 -19.82
N GLN A 94 -15.61 2.48 -18.86
CA GLN A 94 -16.48 2.47 -17.69
C GLN A 94 -16.97 3.89 -17.41
N SER A 95 -18.05 3.98 -16.65
CA SER A 95 -18.56 5.24 -16.10
C SER A 95 -18.37 5.22 -14.58
N PRO A 96 -17.21 5.62 -14.06
CA PRO A 96 -16.99 5.71 -12.62
C PRO A 96 -18.06 6.54 -11.93
N ARG A 97 -18.57 6.08 -10.79
CA ARG A 97 -19.41 6.93 -9.94
C ARG A 97 -18.57 8.07 -9.39
N GLU A 98 -19.21 9.21 -9.23
CA GLU A 98 -18.65 10.37 -8.57
C GLU A 98 -19.52 10.68 -7.33
N PRO A 99 -18.94 11.30 -6.29
CA PRO A 99 -19.69 11.66 -5.10
C PRO A 99 -20.78 12.68 -5.44
N ALA A 100 -21.86 12.66 -4.64
CA ALA A 100 -22.91 13.67 -4.76
C ALA A 100 -22.44 15.01 -4.19
N ALA A 101 -22.92 16.12 -4.75
CA ALA A 101 -22.68 17.45 -4.18
C ALA A 101 -23.22 17.52 -2.74
N GLY A 102 -22.39 18.01 -1.81
CA GLY A 102 -22.70 18.08 -0.38
C GLY A 102 -22.44 16.80 0.43
N SER A 103 -22.00 15.71 -0.20
CA SER A 103 -21.63 14.46 0.49
C SER A 103 -20.36 14.59 1.34
N ARG A 104 -19.45 15.51 1.00
CA ARG A 104 -18.13 15.71 1.61
C ARG A 104 -17.29 14.43 1.61
N THR A 105 -17.45 13.58 0.61
CA THR A 105 -16.68 12.35 0.43
C THR A 105 -15.98 12.33 -0.91
N HIS A 106 -15.12 11.33 -1.11
CA HIS A 106 -14.55 10.98 -2.39
C HIS A 106 -14.97 9.58 -2.84
N ILE A 107 -14.81 9.31 -4.13
CA ILE A 107 -14.93 7.99 -4.73
C ILE A 107 -13.71 7.75 -5.60
N THR A 108 -12.97 6.68 -5.30
CA THR A 108 -11.85 6.20 -6.11
C THR A 108 -12.26 4.95 -6.89
N THR A 109 -12.04 4.96 -8.20
CA THR A 109 -12.33 3.85 -9.10
C THR A 109 -11.06 3.43 -9.83
N THR A 110 -10.71 2.15 -9.70
CA THR A 110 -9.68 1.52 -10.54
C THR A 110 -10.35 0.93 -11.77
N TYR A 111 -9.90 1.32 -12.95
CA TYR A 111 -10.40 0.75 -14.20
C TYR A 111 -9.94 -0.70 -14.35
N SER A 112 -10.86 -1.55 -14.82
CA SER A 112 -10.60 -2.95 -15.13
C SER A 112 -10.22 -3.12 -16.61
N GLY A 113 -9.65 -4.29 -16.93
CA GLY A 113 -9.26 -4.64 -18.31
C GLY A 113 -8.03 -3.91 -18.85
N CYS A 114 -7.39 -3.04 -18.05
CA CYS A 114 -6.16 -2.37 -18.45
C CYS A 114 -5.03 -3.36 -18.73
N ARG A 115 -4.13 -3.01 -19.64
CA ARG A 115 -2.88 -3.75 -19.88
C ARG A 115 -2.09 -3.86 -18.58
N SER A 116 -1.52 -5.05 -18.35
CA SER A 116 -0.68 -5.31 -17.17
C SER A 116 0.44 -4.26 -17.07
N GLY A 117 0.65 -3.72 -15.87
CA GLY A 117 1.63 -2.66 -15.60
C GLY A 117 1.16 -1.23 -15.92
N TYR A 118 -0.03 -1.03 -16.49
CA TYR A 118 -0.54 0.28 -16.89
C TYR A 118 -1.96 0.56 -16.33
N PRO A 119 -2.15 0.54 -15.00
CA PRO A 119 -3.46 0.83 -14.40
C PRO A 119 -3.92 2.25 -14.71
N VAL A 120 -5.24 2.44 -14.74
CA VAL A 120 -5.88 3.76 -14.71
C VAL A 120 -6.74 3.87 -13.46
N VAL A 121 -6.50 4.91 -12.66
CA VAL A 121 -7.26 5.21 -11.44
C VAL A 121 -7.89 6.60 -11.56
N TRP A 122 -9.15 6.71 -11.16
CA TRP A 122 -9.90 7.97 -11.14
C TRP A 122 -10.49 8.20 -9.76
N ALA A 123 -10.09 9.29 -9.10
CA ALA A 123 -10.66 9.72 -7.84
C ALA A 123 -11.40 11.05 -8.02
N ALA A 124 -12.71 11.05 -7.81
CA ALA A 124 -13.52 12.26 -7.78
C ALA A 124 -13.92 12.58 -6.35
N PHE A 125 -13.95 13.86 -5.99
CA PHE A 125 -14.33 14.29 -4.64
C PHE A 125 -15.34 15.44 -4.65
N ASP A 126 -16.16 15.49 -3.61
CA ASP A 126 -17.07 16.60 -3.38
C ASP A 126 -16.32 17.84 -2.87
N GLY A 127 -15.81 18.63 -3.82
CA GLY A 127 -15.01 19.81 -3.54
C GLY A 127 -14.61 20.58 -4.80
N GLY A 128 -13.86 21.66 -4.59
CA GLY A 128 -13.40 22.57 -5.64
C GLY A 128 -11.97 22.31 -6.11
N HIS A 129 -11.32 23.38 -6.57
CA HIS A 129 -9.95 23.34 -7.11
C HIS A 129 -8.89 23.24 -6.02
N THR A 130 -8.58 22.03 -5.55
CA THR A 130 -7.59 21.82 -4.47
C THR A 130 -6.85 20.49 -4.63
N PRO A 131 -5.55 20.43 -4.27
CA PRO A 131 -4.80 19.17 -4.28
C PRO A 131 -4.99 18.34 -3.01
N GLY A 132 -5.47 18.93 -1.92
CA GLY A 132 -5.47 18.32 -0.60
C GLY A 132 -6.83 18.24 0.06
N PRO A 133 -7.90 17.76 -0.60
CA PRO A 133 -9.22 17.65 0.02
C PRO A 133 -9.22 16.68 1.21
N ILE A 134 -10.05 16.95 2.21
CA ILE A 134 -10.28 16.10 3.37
C ILE A 134 -11.76 15.71 3.42
N ASP A 135 -12.04 14.41 3.53
CA ASP A 135 -13.40 13.93 3.71
C ASP A 135 -13.99 14.45 5.03
N GLY A 136 -15.27 14.84 5.01
CA GLY A 136 -15.91 15.56 6.10
C GLY A 136 -15.70 17.08 6.06
N GLY A 137 -14.77 17.57 5.24
CA GLY A 137 -14.57 18.98 4.93
C GLY A 137 -13.16 19.51 5.24
N GLY A 138 -12.78 20.58 4.55
CA GLY A 138 -11.48 21.23 4.68
C GLY A 138 -10.45 20.75 3.67
N GLU A 139 -9.26 21.33 3.74
CA GLU A 139 -8.11 21.00 2.92
C GLU A 139 -6.81 21.07 3.72
N GLY A 140 -5.80 20.30 3.33
CA GLY A 140 -4.48 20.34 3.94
C GLY A 140 -3.76 19.00 3.96
N TRP A 141 -2.71 18.90 4.78
CA TRP A 141 -1.79 17.76 4.79
C TRP A 141 -2.41 16.43 5.24
N ARG A 142 -3.55 16.47 5.95
CA ARG A 142 -4.31 15.27 6.37
C ARG A 142 -5.20 14.70 5.26
N THR A 143 -5.01 15.14 4.02
CA THR A 143 -5.75 14.70 2.85
C THR A 143 -5.68 13.19 2.63
N TRP A 144 -6.76 12.60 2.10
CA TRP A 144 -6.78 11.21 1.64
C TRP A 144 -6.01 11.02 0.32
N THR A 145 -5.66 12.09 -0.39
CA THR A 145 -5.00 11.97 -1.69
C THR A 145 -3.56 11.49 -1.58
N ALA A 146 -2.81 11.93 -0.57
CA ALA A 146 -1.45 11.47 -0.31
C ALA A 146 -1.38 9.94 -0.11
N PRO A 147 -2.19 9.34 0.80
CA PRO A 147 -2.22 7.90 0.97
C PRO A 147 -2.65 7.14 -0.30
N GLU A 148 -3.61 7.67 -1.08
CA GLU A 148 -4.08 7.05 -2.33
C GLU A 148 -3.08 7.14 -3.50
N VAL A 149 -2.38 8.27 -3.67
CA VAL A 149 -1.36 8.41 -4.73
C VAL A 149 -0.16 7.52 -4.47
N TRP A 150 0.26 7.39 -3.20
CA TRP A 150 1.34 6.47 -2.87
C TRP A 150 0.96 5.02 -3.17
N LYS A 151 -0.23 4.59 -2.71
CA LYS A 151 -0.83 3.29 -3.02
C LYS A 151 -0.80 3.01 -4.53
N PHE A 152 -1.16 4.01 -5.33
CA PHE A 152 -1.11 3.93 -6.79
C PHE A 152 0.32 3.81 -7.36
N PHE A 153 1.28 4.59 -6.85
CA PHE A 153 2.67 4.54 -7.33
C PHE A 153 3.41 3.26 -6.96
N THR A 154 3.17 2.72 -5.76
CA THR A 154 3.83 1.50 -5.29
C THR A 154 3.12 0.22 -5.74
N GLY A 155 1.84 0.30 -6.13
CA GLY A 155 1.03 -0.88 -6.46
C GLY A 155 0.58 -1.67 -5.23
N ASP A 156 0.89 -1.19 -4.02
CA ASP A 156 0.43 -1.75 -2.76
C ASP A 156 -0.94 -1.20 -2.41
N THR A 157 -1.88 -2.03 -1.98
CA THR A 157 -3.19 -1.62 -1.42
C THR A 157 -3.10 -0.92 -0.06
N THR A 158 -1.93 -0.45 0.36
CA THR A 158 -1.71 0.22 1.64
C THR A 158 -0.96 1.53 1.44
N PRO A 159 -1.56 2.67 1.85
CA PRO A 159 -0.84 3.93 1.98
C PRO A 159 0.44 3.87 2.82
N PRO A 160 1.36 4.85 2.74
CA PRO A 160 2.32 5.10 3.79
C PRO A 160 1.57 5.93 4.83
N GLN A 161 0.63 5.29 5.52
CA GLN A 161 0.68 5.48 6.96
C GLN A 161 2.08 4.97 7.32
N ASN A 162 2.83 5.61 8.22
CA ASN A 162 3.72 4.78 9.03
C ASN A 162 2.86 3.56 9.38
N PRO A 163 3.20 2.31 8.97
CA PRO A 163 2.40 1.20 9.44
C PRO A 163 2.34 1.44 10.93
N THR A 164 1.13 1.49 11.51
CA THR A 164 1.01 1.51 12.96
C THR A 164 1.62 0.18 13.37
N THR A 165 2.94 0.19 13.51
CA THR A 165 3.69 -0.98 13.82
C THR A 165 3.36 -1.24 15.25
N PHE A 166 2.89 -2.44 15.51
CA PHE A 166 2.60 -2.89 16.85
C PHE A 166 3.60 -3.98 17.18
N ARG A 167 3.81 -4.18 18.47
CA ARG A 167 4.48 -5.38 18.95
C ARG A 167 3.43 -6.44 19.20
N LEU A 168 3.78 -7.69 19.02
CA LEU A 168 2.94 -8.82 19.43
C LEU A 168 3.44 -9.31 20.78
N ARG A 169 2.77 -8.90 21.86
CA ARG A 169 3.11 -9.32 23.23
C ARG A 169 2.38 -10.61 23.59
N GLY A 170 3.11 -11.65 23.96
CA GLY A 170 2.53 -12.91 24.43
C GLY A 170 1.95 -12.77 25.84
N GLU A 171 0.74 -13.25 26.06
CA GLU A 171 0.04 -13.17 27.35
C GLU A 171 0.78 -13.96 28.45
N SER A 172 1.34 -15.13 28.12
CA SER A 172 2.05 -16.00 29.08
C SER A 172 3.33 -15.39 29.67
N SER A 173 4.03 -14.55 28.91
CA SER A 173 5.38 -14.05 29.26
C SER A 173 5.44 -12.55 29.45
N GLY A 174 4.49 -11.79 28.91
CA GLY A 174 4.56 -10.33 28.82
C GLY A 174 5.65 -9.82 27.86
N ARG A 175 6.32 -10.72 27.14
CA ARG A 175 7.40 -10.44 26.17
C ARG A 175 6.87 -10.33 24.75
N CYS A 176 7.66 -9.70 23.88
CA CYS A 176 7.28 -9.42 22.52
C CYS A 176 7.89 -10.43 21.55
N MET A 177 7.13 -10.77 20.50
CA MET A 177 7.64 -11.53 19.37
C MET A 177 8.77 -10.76 18.70
N ASP A 178 9.85 -11.46 18.39
CA ASP A 178 11.11 -10.87 17.99
C ASP A 178 11.76 -11.71 16.87
N VAL A 179 12.23 -11.05 15.82
CA VAL A 179 13.09 -11.67 14.80
C VAL A 179 14.50 -11.81 15.35
N THR A 180 14.92 -13.06 15.58
CA THR A 180 16.20 -13.41 16.23
C THR A 180 17.37 -12.60 15.67
N GLY A 181 18.00 -11.81 16.54
CA GLY A 181 19.20 -11.02 16.21
C GLY A 181 18.97 -9.90 15.20
N ALA A 182 17.72 -9.48 14.96
CA ALA A 182 17.33 -8.54 13.91
C ALA A 182 17.81 -8.94 12.50
N ASN A 183 18.06 -10.23 12.27
CA ASN A 183 18.53 -10.75 11.00
C ASN A 183 17.38 -10.84 10.00
N SER A 184 17.50 -10.18 8.85
CA SER A 184 16.47 -10.13 7.80
C SER A 184 16.62 -11.24 6.74
N ALA A 185 17.53 -12.20 6.92
CA ALA A 185 17.64 -13.34 6.02
C ALA A 185 16.40 -14.25 6.07
N ASN A 186 16.01 -14.79 4.91
CA ASN A 186 14.94 -15.78 4.82
C ASN A 186 15.25 -17.00 5.69
N GLY A 187 14.25 -17.48 6.42
CA GLY A 187 14.39 -18.60 7.35
C GLY A 187 14.83 -18.19 8.76
N THR A 188 15.06 -16.90 9.02
CA THR A 188 15.34 -16.44 10.38
C THR A 188 14.13 -16.71 11.28
N GLN A 189 14.35 -17.43 12.38
CA GLN A 189 13.27 -17.87 13.27
C GLN A 189 12.81 -16.76 14.21
N LEU A 190 11.54 -16.86 14.62
CA LEU A 190 10.97 -16.01 15.65
C LEU A 190 11.24 -16.58 17.06
N ILE A 191 11.45 -15.67 17.99
CA ILE A 191 11.54 -15.92 19.44
C ILE A 191 10.64 -14.92 20.18
N ILE A 192 10.54 -15.07 21.50
CA ILE A 192 10.12 -13.96 22.37
C ILE A 192 11.35 -13.31 23.00
N TRP A 193 11.28 -11.98 23.15
CA TRP A 193 12.29 -11.17 23.79
C TRP A 193 11.63 -10.03 24.58
N ASP A 194 12.35 -9.44 25.54
CA ASP A 194 11.87 -8.27 26.26
C ASP A 194 11.47 -7.16 25.27
N CYS A 195 10.30 -6.55 25.51
CA CYS A 195 9.72 -5.60 24.57
C CYS A 195 10.58 -4.34 24.42
N HIS A 196 10.93 -3.99 23.19
CA HIS A 196 11.69 -2.80 22.84
C HIS A 196 11.14 -2.15 21.56
N THR A 197 11.77 -1.08 21.07
CA THR A 197 11.30 -0.31 19.90
C THR A 197 12.12 -0.53 18.63
N ASN A 198 13.14 -1.40 18.68
CA ASN A 198 13.93 -1.73 17.49
C ASN A 198 13.07 -2.42 16.41
N PRO A 199 13.42 -2.26 15.11
CA PRO A 199 12.57 -2.71 14.00
C PRO A 199 12.22 -4.21 13.99
N ASN A 200 13.02 -5.07 14.62
CA ASN A 200 12.81 -6.53 14.68
C ASN A 200 11.65 -6.99 15.57
N GLN A 201 11.00 -6.08 16.30
CA GLN A 201 9.75 -6.33 17.04
C GLN A 201 8.56 -5.52 16.49
N GLN A 202 8.77 -4.71 15.44
CA GLN A 202 7.78 -3.77 14.93
C GLN A 202 7.03 -4.39 13.75
N PHE A 203 5.91 -5.05 14.07
CA PHE A 203 5.09 -5.74 13.07
C PHE A 203 4.07 -4.80 12.45
N ALA A 204 3.93 -4.88 11.12
CA ALA A 204 2.86 -4.27 10.36
C ALA A 204 1.86 -5.33 9.91
N GLN A 205 0.59 -4.98 9.74
CA GLN A 205 -0.41 -5.87 9.16
C GLN A 205 -0.84 -5.34 7.79
N SER A 206 -0.68 -6.15 6.75
CA SER A 206 -1.16 -5.86 5.39
C SER A 206 -2.11 -6.98 4.94
N GLY A 207 -3.42 -6.71 5.03
CA GLY A 207 -4.44 -7.75 4.89
C GLY A 207 -4.26 -8.84 5.96
N GLN A 208 -4.05 -10.08 5.53
CA GLN A 208 -3.75 -11.23 6.39
C GLN A 208 -2.24 -11.45 6.61
N ALA A 209 -1.36 -10.69 5.94
CA ALA A 209 0.07 -10.80 6.15
C ALA A 209 0.50 -9.99 7.38
N LEU A 210 1.37 -10.58 8.20
CA LEU A 210 2.11 -9.90 9.25
C LEU A 210 3.55 -9.67 8.76
N GLN A 211 3.98 -8.42 8.71
CA GLN A 211 5.25 -8.02 8.12
C GLN A 211 6.20 -7.44 9.18
N VAL A 212 7.48 -7.77 9.10
CA VAL A 212 8.54 -7.28 9.99
C VAL A 212 9.87 -7.30 9.23
N LEU A 213 10.71 -6.26 9.40
CA LEU A 213 11.98 -6.10 8.65
C LEU A 213 11.84 -6.23 7.11
N GLY A 214 10.69 -5.84 6.54
CA GLY A 214 10.41 -5.96 5.10
C GLY A 214 10.11 -7.39 4.62
N LYS A 215 9.89 -8.33 5.56
CA LYS A 215 9.60 -9.75 5.31
C LYS A 215 8.27 -10.12 5.94
N CYS A 216 7.72 -11.28 5.59
CA CYS A 216 6.46 -11.80 6.11
C CYS A 216 6.69 -12.88 7.18
N LEU A 217 5.84 -12.89 8.21
CA LEU A 217 5.73 -13.98 9.18
C LEU A 217 5.25 -15.24 8.44
N ASP A 218 6.00 -16.31 8.55
CA ASP A 218 5.91 -17.46 7.67
C ASP A 218 5.93 -18.75 8.50
N ALA A 219 4.89 -19.58 8.33
CA ALA A 219 4.96 -20.98 8.73
C ALA A 219 5.54 -21.77 7.55
N PRO A 220 6.64 -22.54 7.69
CA PRO A 220 7.17 -23.32 6.56
C PRO A 220 6.10 -24.17 5.86
N ASN A 221 6.21 -24.38 4.54
CA ASN A 221 5.16 -25.05 3.76
C ASN A 221 4.72 -26.44 4.28
N ASN A 222 5.62 -27.16 4.96
CA ASN A 222 5.37 -28.46 5.58
C ASN A 222 5.15 -28.37 7.10
N ALA A 223 4.75 -27.21 7.61
CA ALA A 223 4.60 -26.97 9.04
C ALA A 223 3.52 -27.89 9.65
N THR A 224 3.93 -28.59 10.70
CA THR A 224 3.06 -29.34 11.62
C THR A 224 3.09 -28.69 13.00
N SER A 225 2.23 -29.14 13.92
CA SER A 225 2.26 -28.70 15.32
C SER A 225 3.67 -28.83 15.91
N GLY A 226 4.18 -27.75 16.53
CA GLY A 226 5.54 -27.61 17.04
C GLY A 226 6.55 -27.01 16.06
N THR A 227 6.19 -26.78 14.79
CA THR A 227 7.11 -26.20 13.80
C THR A 227 7.43 -24.75 14.15
N ARG A 228 8.71 -24.38 14.11
CA ARG A 228 9.17 -22.99 14.32
C ARG A 228 8.67 -22.08 13.22
N VAL A 229 8.18 -20.91 13.61
CA VAL A 229 7.82 -19.84 12.67
C VAL A 229 9.08 -19.07 12.28
N GLN A 230 9.12 -18.61 11.04
CA GLN A 230 10.24 -17.87 10.46
C GLN A 230 9.77 -16.58 9.79
N ILE A 231 10.71 -15.77 9.33
CA ILE A 231 10.45 -14.74 8.33
C ILE A 231 10.89 -15.21 6.94
N TRP A 232 10.15 -14.79 5.92
CA TRP A 232 10.47 -15.07 4.52
C TRP A 232 10.06 -13.90 3.63
N ASP A 233 10.61 -13.82 2.43
CA ASP A 233 10.14 -12.87 1.41
C ASP A 233 8.62 -13.00 1.22
N CYS A 234 7.94 -11.85 1.20
CA CYS A 234 6.50 -11.83 1.01
C CYS A 234 6.15 -12.29 -0.41
N HIS A 235 5.40 -13.39 -0.52
CA HIS A 235 4.97 -13.97 -1.80
C HIS A 235 3.46 -14.24 -1.85
N GLY A 236 2.72 -13.87 -0.80
CA GLY A 236 1.25 -13.94 -0.75
C GLY A 236 0.68 -15.35 -0.56
N GLY A 237 1.51 -16.36 -0.32
CA GLY A 237 1.06 -17.73 -0.06
C GLY A 237 0.27 -17.85 1.24
N THR A 238 -0.59 -18.87 1.34
CA THR A 238 -1.45 -19.10 2.52
C THR A 238 -0.65 -19.42 3.79
N ASN A 239 0.59 -19.90 3.65
CA ASN A 239 1.56 -20.06 4.74
C ASN A 239 2.00 -18.74 5.40
N GLN A 240 1.84 -17.61 4.70
CA GLN A 240 2.16 -16.26 5.19
C GLN A 240 0.94 -15.45 5.60
N GLN A 241 -0.24 -16.07 5.55
CA GLN A 241 -1.50 -15.44 5.91
C GLN A 241 -1.95 -15.92 7.28
N TRP A 242 -2.39 -14.96 8.10
CA TRP A 242 -2.73 -15.17 9.50
C TRP A 242 -4.07 -14.51 9.83
N ASN A 243 -4.98 -15.28 10.41
CA ASN A 243 -6.23 -14.77 10.97
C ASN A 243 -6.00 -14.39 12.44
N ILE A 244 -6.28 -13.14 12.77
CA ILE A 244 -6.14 -12.60 14.13
C ILE A 244 -7.54 -12.36 14.70
N THR A 245 -7.87 -13.04 15.79
CA THR A 245 -9.16 -12.86 16.46
C THR A 245 -9.09 -11.74 17.50
N SER A 246 -10.25 -11.21 17.90
CA SER A 246 -10.35 -10.24 19.01
C SER A 246 -9.87 -10.79 20.35
N SER A 247 -9.87 -12.13 20.51
CA SER A 247 -9.31 -12.80 21.68
C SER A 247 -7.77 -12.74 21.70
N GLY A 248 -7.10 -12.41 20.58
CA GLY A 248 -5.64 -12.43 20.48
C GLY A 248 -5.10 -13.78 20.04
N THR A 249 -5.95 -14.69 19.58
CA THR A 249 -5.52 -15.93 18.93
C THR A 249 -5.11 -15.61 17.49
N ILE A 250 -3.94 -16.07 17.08
CA ILE A 250 -3.41 -15.88 15.73
C ILE A 250 -3.30 -17.26 15.07
N THR A 251 -4.04 -17.50 13.99
CA THR A 251 -4.07 -18.79 13.28
C THR A 251 -3.51 -18.68 11.88
N ASN A 252 -2.71 -19.65 11.47
CA ASN A 252 -2.17 -19.71 10.12
C ASN A 252 -3.23 -20.22 9.13
N VAL A 253 -3.40 -19.54 7.99
CA VAL A 253 -4.44 -19.87 7.00
C VAL A 253 -4.18 -21.23 6.33
N GLN A 254 -2.92 -21.59 6.07
CA GLN A 254 -2.58 -22.86 5.43
C GLN A 254 -2.81 -24.07 6.33
N THR A 255 -2.37 -23.98 7.59
CA THR A 255 -2.34 -25.14 8.50
C THR A 255 -3.52 -25.18 9.47
N GLY A 256 -4.20 -24.04 9.71
CA GLY A 256 -5.20 -23.90 10.76
C GLY A 256 -4.63 -23.92 12.18
N LEU A 257 -3.30 -23.98 12.34
CA LEU A 257 -2.62 -24.02 13.63
C LEU A 257 -2.46 -22.63 14.24
N CYS A 258 -2.40 -22.57 15.56
CA CYS A 258 -2.25 -21.35 16.35
C CYS A 258 -0.78 -21.00 16.55
N LEU A 259 -0.45 -19.71 16.47
CA LEU A 259 0.83 -19.15 16.86
C LEU A 259 1.03 -19.32 18.37
N ASP A 260 2.09 -20.02 18.75
CA ASP A 260 2.29 -20.52 20.12
C ASP A 260 3.72 -20.28 20.60
N VAL A 261 3.87 -20.03 21.90
CA VAL A 261 5.15 -20.05 22.61
C VAL A 261 4.96 -20.75 23.95
N THR A 262 5.68 -21.85 24.14
CA THR A 262 5.58 -22.67 25.36
C THR A 262 6.51 -22.20 26.48
N GLY A 263 7.65 -21.58 26.13
CA GLY A 263 8.59 -21.00 27.09
C GLY A 263 8.28 -19.53 27.41
N THR A 264 8.69 -19.06 28.59
CA THR A 264 8.45 -17.67 29.02
C THR A 264 9.73 -16.81 29.05
N ALA A 265 10.91 -17.42 28.95
CA ALA A 265 12.19 -16.72 28.96
C ALA A 265 12.54 -16.13 27.58
N ASN A 266 13.44 -15.14 27.54
CA ASN A 266 14.05 -14.66 26.30
C ASN A 266 14.65 -15.83 25.51
N ASN A 267 14.59 -15.75 24.18
CA ASN A 267 14.96 -16.82 23.23
C ASN A 267 14.03 -18.03 23.20
N SER A 268 12.92 -18.05 23.95
CA SER A 268 11.92 -19.10 23.76
C SER A 268 11.35 -19.01 22.35
N GLY A 269 11.34 -20.14 21.64
CA GLY A 269 10.98 -20.20 20.24
C GLY A 269 9.47 -20.06 20.00
N VAL A 270 9.09 -19.26 19.01
CA VAL A 270 7.71 -19.18 18.54
C VAL A 270 7.46 -20.28 17.51
N THR A 271 6.34 -20.96 17.66
CA THR A 271 5.92 -22.12 16.85
C THR A 271 4.49 -21.96 16.35
N VAL A 272 4.06 -22.84 15.46
CA VAL A 272 2.63 -23.12 15.24
C VAL A 272 2.26 -24.41 15.96
N ALA A 273 1.12 -24.44 16.65
CA ALA A 273 0.66 -25.59 17.43
C ALA A 273 -0.86 -25.77 17.35
N THR A 274 -1.34 -26.94 17.78
CA THR A 274 -2.77 -27.20 17.87
C THR A 274 -3.44 -26.18 18.79
N CYS A 275 -4.50 -25.52 18.28
CA CYS A 275 -5.20 -24.48 19.02
C CYS A 275 -5.87 -25.05 20.29
N ASN A 276 -5.49 -24.52 21.44
CA ASN A 276 -5.98 -24.97 22.75
C ASN A 276 -6.36 -23.80 23.69
N ASN A 277 -6.28 -22.56 23.21
CA ASN A 277 -6.56 -21.33 23.97
C ASN A 277 -5.67 -21.11 25.20
N ALA A 278 -4.54 -21.81 25.31
CA ALA A 278 -3.57 -21.57 26.37
C ALA A 278 -2.98 -20.15 26.28
N ALA A 279 -2.50 -19.60 27.40
CA ALA A 279 -1.90 -18.26 27.44
C ALA A 279 -0.70 -18.11 26.49
N GLY A 280 0.00 -19.20 26.14
CA GLY A 280 1.07 -19.21 25.13
C GLY A 280 0.59 -18.94 23.70
N GLN A 281 -0.72 -19.09 23.44
CA GLN A 281 -1.36 -18.88 22.14
C GLN A 281 -2.14 -17.56 22.06
N ARG A 282 -1.98 -16.68 23.05
CA ARG A 282 -2.69 -15.41 23.15
C ARG A 282 -1.69 -14.26 23.03
N TRP A 283 -1.96 -13.38 22.09
CA TRP A 283 -1.09 -12.29 21.69
C TRP A 283 -1.87 -10.97 21.68
N ALA A 284 -1.30 -9.94 22.28
CA ALA A 284 -1.87 -8.60 22.30
C ALA A 284 -1.01 -7.66 21.44
N LYS A 285 -1.67 -6.77 20.69
CA LYS A 285 -1.00 -5.62 20.05
C LYS A 285 -0.57 -4.64 21.15
N ALA A 286 0.72 -4.29 21.22
CA ALA A 286 1.32 -3.49 22.29
C ALA A 286 2.31 -2.44 21.78
#